data_AF-A0A9E3KAM3-F1
#
_entry.id   AF-A0A9E3KAM3-F1
#
_cell.length_a   1.000
_cell.length_b   1.000
_cell.length_c   1.000
_cell.angle_alpha   90.00
_cell.angle_beta   90.00
_cell.angle_gamma   90.00
#
_symmetry.space_group_name_H-M   'P 1'
#
loop_
_entity.id
_entity.type
_entity.pdbx_description
1 polymer ?
#
loop_
_entity_poly.entity_id
_entity_poly.type
_entity_poly.pdbx_seq_one_letter_code
_entity_poly.pdbx_strand_id
1 'polypeptide(L)'
;AVTATVPPLRIGTSPFGTATTLVHGTPANTITWYTGDAGPGPARATATARVDLSANVQYGIRANEQAIRSQVQTVAVFAAVSTTLSPNSGLQVQALSARVAQNLAVHPGQQPLEDIQSDLATAQITMKDAKSRQTQSQGMLQAIIDDAESVSRDQVASQILALQTDLQASYQTTAMLSQLSLTRYLS
;
A
#
# COMPACT_ATOMS: atom_id res chain seq x y z
N ALA A 1 -12.26 -14.64 17.93
CA ALA A 1 -13.15 -14.27 16.82
C ALA A 1 -13.75 -12.92 17.16
N VAL A 2 -13.54 -11.90 16.32
CA VAL A 2 -14.15 -10.58 16.57
C VAL A 2 -15.60 -10.66 16.12
N THR A 3 -16.52 -10.54 17.07
CA THR A 3 -17.96 -10.52 16.80
C THR A 3 -18.29 -9.25 16.03
N ALA A 4 -19.08 -9.34 14.96
CA ALA A 4 -19.59 -8.17 14.27
C ALA A 4 -20.28 -7.23 15.27
N THR A 5 -20.01 -5.93 15.17
CA THR A 5 -20.53 -4.90 16.11
C THR A 5 -22.06 -4.91 16.21
N VAL A 6 -22.74 -5.43 15.18
CA VAL A 6 -24.14 -5.85 15.23
C VAL A 6 -24.25 -7.25 14.60
N PRO A 7 -24.60 -8.29 15.37
CA PRO A 7 -24.73 -9.64 14.83
C PRO A 7 -25.94 -9.72 13.87
N PRO A 8 -25.80 -10.47 12.77
CA PRO A 8 -26.84 -10.53 11.74
C PRO A 8 -28.14 -11.10 12.30
N LEU A 9 -29.27 -10.45 12.01
CA LEU A 9 -30.57 -10.91 12.49
C LEU A 9 -30.99 -12.20 11.77
N ARG A 10 -31.58 -13.11 12.55
CA ARG A 10 -32.11 -14.40 12.14
C ARG A 10 -33.61 -14.45 12.45
N ILE A 11 -34.33 -15.34 11.79
CA ILE A 11 -35.74 -15.59 12.08
C ILE A 11 -35.86 -16.17 13.49
N GLY A 12 -36.72 -15.57 14.31
CA GLY A 12 -36.73 -15.77 15.76
C GLY A 12 -37.47 -16.99 16.29
N THR A 13 -38.27 -17.66 15.47
CA THR A 13 -39.11 -18.77 15.91
C THR A 13 -39.24 -19.89 14.86
N SER A 14 -39.35 -21.13 15.34
CA SER A 14 -39.73 -22.30 14.53
C SER A 14 -41.22 -22.62 14.77
N PRO A 15 -42.00 -23.01 13.75
CA PRO A 15 -41.61 -23.24 12.36
C PRO A 15 -41.40 -21.94 11.58
N PHE A 16 -40.32 -21.88 10.79
CA PHE A 16 -39.86 -20.67 10.10
C PHE A 16 -40.92 -20.05 9.16
N GLY A 17 -41.85 -20.87 8.64
CA GLY A 17 -42.93 -20.39 7.76
C GLY A 17 -43.98 -19.50 8.42
N THR A 18 -43.97 -19.36 9.75
CA THR A 18 -44.94 -18.55 10.52
C THR A 18 -44.27 -17.51 11.43
N ALA A 19 -42.96 -17.36 11.33
CA ALA A 19 -42.20 -16.55 12.26
C ALA A 19 -42.35 -15.05 11.97
N THR A 20 -42.68 -14.28 13.01
CA THR A 20 -42.87 -12.83 12.95
C THR A 20 -41.79 -12.05 13.70
N THR A 21 -40.84 -12.74 14.34
CA THR A 21 -39.80 -12.13 15.19
C THR A 21 -38.41 -12.33 14.60
N LEU A 22 -37.47 -11.47 15.01
CA LEU A 22 -36.05 -11.55 14.67
C LEU A 22 -35.23 -11.77 15.94
N VAL A 23 -34.19 -12.59 15.86
CA VAL A 23 -33.22 -12.85 16.93
C VAL A 23 -31.81 -12.58 16.44
N HIS A 24 -30.91 -12.19 17.34
CA HIS A 24 -29.50 -12.01 16.96
C HIS A 24 -28.86 -13.35 16.58
N GLY A 25 -28.06 -13.31 15.51
CA GLY A 25 -27.23 -14.42 15.10
C GLY A 25 -26.18 -14.77 16.16
N THR A 26 -26.05 -16.06 16.45
CA THR A 26 -25.05 -16.66 17.34
C THR A 26 -24.25 -17.69 16.55
N PRO A 27 -23.04 -18.09 17.00
CA PRO A 27 -22.27 -19.15 16.33
C PRO A 27 -23.03 -20.47 16.15
N ALA A 28 -24.07 -20.73 16.96
CA ALA A 28 -24.91 -21.92 16.87
C ALA A 28 -25.97 -21.86 15.76
N ASN A 29 -26.41 -20.67 15.35
CA ASN A 29 -27.46 -20.47 14.34
C ASN A 29 -26.99 -19.66 13.12
N THR A 30 -25.71 -19.31 13.09
CA THR A 30 -25.08 -18.44 12.10
C THR A 30 -23.71 -18.99 11.74
N ILE A 31 -23.59 -19.51 10.52
CA ILE A 31 -22.28 -19.81 9.94
C ILE A 31 -21.65 -18.49 9.51
N THR A 32 -20.57 -18.10 10.18
CA THR A 32 -19.73 -16.97 9.79
C THR A 32 -18.57 -17.49 8.96
N TRP A 33 -18.70 -17.38 7.63
CA TRP A 33 -17.69 -17.84 6.66
C TRP A 33 -16.48 -16.91 6.55
N TYR A 34 -16.56 -15.70 7.10
CA TYR A 34 -15.45 -14.76 7.20
C TYR A 34 -15.68 -13.79 8.36
N THR A 35 -14.75 -13.74 9.32
CA THR A 35 -14.83 -12.83 10.49
C THR A 35 -14.30 -11.42 10.21
N GLY A 36 -13.53 -11.24 9.13
CA GLY A 36 -12.92 -9.96 8.77
C GLY A 36 -12.05 -9.31 9.84
N ASP A 37 -11.51 -8.14 9.51
CA ASP A 37 -11.00 -7.22 10.51
C ASP A 37 -12.12 -6.27 10.96
N ALA A 38 -12.39 -6.24 12.26
CA ALA A 38 -13.35 -5.34 12.90
C ALA A 38 -12.66 -4.49 13.98
N GLY A 39 -11.33 -4.33 13.88
CA GLY A 39 -10.57 -3.43 14.74
C GLY A 39 -11.06 -1.99 14.66
N PRO A 40 -10.86 -1.19 15.72
CA PRO A 40 -11.20 0.22 15.70
C PRO A 40 -10.38 0.97 14.64
N GLY A 41 -10.87 2.13 14.20
CA GLY A 41 -10.17 3.01 13.25
C GLY A 41 -10.51 2.78 11.76
N PRO A 42 -9.89 3.55 10.86
CA PRO A 42 -10.21 3.53 9.43
C PRO A 42 -9.78 2.22 8.77
N ALA A 43 -10.58 1.74 7.81
CA ALA A 43 -10.29 0.51 7.07
C ALA A 43 -8.95 0.56 6.31
N ARG A 44 -8.53 1.75 5.86
CA ARG A 44 -7.25 1.95 5.16
C ARG A 44 -6.04 1.61 6.02
N ALA A 45 -6.10 1.83 7.34
CA ALA A 45 -4.99 1.60 8.25
C ALA A 45 -4.67 0.10 8.46
N THR A 46 -5.52 -0.81 7.97
CA THR A 46 -5.33 -2.26 8.10
C THR A 46 -4.14 -2.81 7.31
N ALA A 47 -3.72 -2.09 6.27
CA ALA A 47 -2.48 -2.36 5.55
C ALA A 47 -1.74 -1.04 5.31
N THR A 48 -0.48 -1.00 5.72
CA THR A 48 0.37 0.20 5.60
C THR A 48 1.70 -0.18 4.98
N ALA A 49 2.17 0.61 4.02
CA ALA A 49 3.49 0.50 3.42
C ALA A 49 4.29 1.77 3.67
N ARG A 50 5.53 1.62 4.11
CA ARG A 50 6.47 2.73 4.18
C ARG A 50 7.08 2.95 2.79
N VAL A 51 6.86 4.11 2.21
CA VAL A 51 7.38 4.46 0.87
C VAL A 51 8.55 5.42 0.92
N ASP A 52 8.80 6.06 2.07
CA ASP A 52 9.95 6.93 2.32
C ASP A 52 10.28 6.95 3.83
N LEU A 53 11.39 7.55 4.24
CA LEU A 53 11.82 7.67 5.64
C LEU A 53 10.73 8.31 6.54
N SER A 54 9.97 9.25 5.98
CA SER A 54 8.89 9.96 6.70
C SER A 54 7.50 9.75 6.08
N ALA A 55 7.35 8.84 5.10
CA ALA A 55 6.09 8.66 4.38
C ALA A 55 5.58 7.23 4.48
N ASN A 56 4.39 7.09 5.07
CA ASN A 56 3.62 5.84 5.13
C ASN A 56 2.34 6.02 4.33
N VAL A 57 1.99 5.02 3.51
CA VAL A 57 0.75 4.97 2.74
C VAL A 57 -0.13 3.86 3.30
N GLN A 58 -1.37 4.20 3.63
CA GLN A 58 -2.40 3.28 4.09
C GLN A 58 -3.28 2.89 2.90
N TYR A 59 -3.47 1.59 2.65
CA TYR A 59 -4.17 1.08 1.47
C TYR A 59 -5.02 -0.17 1.75
N GLY A 60 -5.27 -0.46 3.03
CA GLY A 60 -6.08 -1.59 3.45
C GLY A 60 -7.55 -1.47 3.04
N ILE A 61 -8.24 -2.61 2.96
CA ILE A 61 -9.68 -2.70 2.65
C ILE A 61 -10.30 -3.66 3.66
N ARG A 62 -11.51 -3.38 4.15
CA ARG A 62 -12.24 -4.29 5.03
C ARG A 62 -13.55 -4.71 4.38
N ALA A 63 -13.83 -6.01 4.35
CA ALA A 63 -15.08 -6.51 3.78
C ALA A 63 -16.35 -6.05 4.53
N ASN A 64 -16.20 -5.60 5.78
CA ASN A 64 -17.30 -5.05 6.59
C ASN A 64 -17.51 -3.54 6.38
N GLU A 65 -16.82 -2.90 5.43
CA GLU A 65 -17.12 -1.54 5.00
C GLU A 65 -18.59 -1.45 4.55
N GLN A 66 -19.24 -0.33 4.89
CA GLN A 66 -20.68 -0.18 4.70
C GLN A 66 -21.10 -0.37 3.24
N ALA A 67 -20.33 0.20 2.30
CA ALA A 67 -20.57 0.09 0.86
C ALA A 67 -20.60 -1.37 0.37
N ILE A 68 -19.67 -2.19 0.86
CA ILE A 68 -19.56 -3.60 0.46
C ILE A 68 -20.71 -4.40 1.07
N ARG A 69 -21.00 -4.18 2.35
CA ARG A 69 -22.09 -4.88 3.05
C ARG A 69 -23.46 -4.58 2.45
N SER A 70 -23.76 -3.32 2.14
CA SER A 70 -25.08 -2.94 1.60
C SER A 70 -25.36 -3.59 0.25
N GLN A 71 -24.34 -3.70 -0.62
CA GLN A 71 -24.46 -4.38 -1.91
C GLN A 71 -24.73 -5.88 -1.74
N VAL A 72 -23.91 -6.56 -0.93
CA VAL A 72 -24.08 -8.01 -0.69
C VAL A 72 -25.43 -8.31 -0.03
N GLN A 73 -25.87 -7.48 0.93
CA GLN A 73 -27.17 -7.61 1.57
C GLN A 73 -28.32 -7.44 0.57
N THR A 74 -28.23 -6.46 -0.33
CA THR A 74 -29.28 -6.19 -1.31
C THR A 74 -29.42 -7.34 -2.31
N VAL A 75 -28.30 -7.91 -2.77
CA VAL A 75 -28.30 -9.11 -3.63
C VAL A 75 -28.83 -10.33 -2.89
N ALA A 76 -28.46 -10.52 -1.62
CA ALA A 76 -28.95 -11.62 -0.79
C ALA A 76 -30.47 -11.53 -0.55
N VAL A 77 -31.02 -10.32 -0.33
CA VAL A 77 -32.47 -10.11 -0.22
C VAL A 77 -33.18 -10.48 -1.52
N PHE A 78 -32.64 -10.08 -2.68
CA PHE A 78 -33.20 -10.46 -3.96
C PHE A 78 -33.21 -11.99 -4.17
N ALA A 79 -32.10 -12.66 -3.84
CA ALA A 79 -31.97 -14.11 -4.00
C ALA A 79 -32.83 -14.92 -3.00
N ALA A 80 -33.13 -14.37 -1.82
CA ALA A 80 -33.90 -15.06 -0.79
C ALA A 80 -35.42 -15.01 -1.02
N VAL A 81 -35.91 -14.11 -1.88
CA VAL A 81 -37.36 -13.99 -2.13
C VAL A 81 -37.82 -15.04 -3.14
N SER A 82 -38.68 -15.95 -2.68
CA SER A 82 -39.47 -16.83 -3.53
C SER A 82 -40.90 -16.31 -3.58
N THR A 83 -41.46 -16.18 -4.79
CA THR A 83 -42.85 -15.74 -4.98
C THR A 83 -43.68 -16.93 -5.46
N THR A 84 -44.77 -17.23 -4.77
CA THR A 84 -45.76 -18.23 -5.20
C THR A 84 -46.80 -17.59 -6.11
N LEU A 85 -47.28 -18.32 -7.12
CA LEU A 85 -48.30 -17.82 -8.04
C LEU A 85 -49.59 -17.43 -7.31
N SER A 86 -49.85 -16.13 -7.31
CA SER A 86 -51.02 -15.43 -6.77
C SER A 86 -51.38 -14.23 -7.67
N PRO A 87 -52.62 -13.70 -7.60
CA PRO A 87 -53.01 -12.53 -8.38
C PRO A 87 -52.11 -11.30 -8.17
N ASN A 88 -51.44 -11.19 -7.01
CA ASN A 88 -50.58 -10.05 -6.67
C ASN A 88 -49.09 -10.28 -6.94
N SER A 89 -48.70 -11.44 -7.47
CA SER A 89 -47.29 -11.83 -7.64
C SER A 89 -46.53 -10.84 -8.52
N GLY A 90 -47.16 -10.34 -9.59
CA GLY A 90 -46.55 -9.34 -10.46
C GLY A 90 -46.22 -8.04 -9.72
N LEU A 91 -47.14 -7.56 -8.88
CA LEU A 91 -46.95 -6.35 -8.06
C LEU A 91 -45.88 -6.56 -6.97
N GLN A 92 -45.82 -7.77 -6.39
CA GLN A 92 -44.81 -8.12 -5.38
C GLN A 92 -43.40 -8.14 -5.98
N VAL A 93 -43.23 -8.76 -7.15
CA VAL A 93 -41.94 -8.78 -7.87
C VAL A 93 -41.54 -7.37 -8.31
N GLN A 94 -42.50 -6.55 -8.76
CA GLN A 94 -42.24 -5.16 -9.14
C GLN A 94 -41.86 -4.26 -7.94
N ALA A 95 -42.50 -4.45 -6.79
CA ALA A 95 -42.14 -3.73 -5.57
C ALA A 95 -40.77 -4.16 -5.04
N LEU A 96 -40.45 -5.45 -5.14
CA LEU A 96 -39.12 -5.98 -4.78
C LEU A 96 -38.04 -5.38 -5.69
N SER A 97 -38.24 -5.38 -7.00
CA SER A 97 -37.27 -4.83 -7.95
C SER A 97 -37.06 -3.33 -7.74
N ALA A 98 -38.14 -2.57 -7.48
CA ALA A 98 -38.05 -1.15 -7.14
C ALA A 98 -37.25 -0.91 -5.85
N ARG A 99 -37.46 -1.73 -4.81
CA ARG A 99 -36.72 -1.63 -3.54
C ARG A 99 -35.25 -2.01 -3.69
N VAL A 100 -34.95 -3.03 -4.49
CA VAL A 100 -33.57 -3.41 -4.82
C VAL A 100 -32.86 -2.29 -5.58
N ALA A 101 -33.51 -1.71 -6.59
CA ALA A 101 -32.96 -0.59 -7.35
C ALA A 101 -32.73 0.64 -6.47
N GLN A 102 -33.67 0.96 -5.58
CA GLN A 102 -33.50 2.03 -4.60
C GLN A 102 -32.33 1.75 -3.67
N ASN A 103 -32.25 0.58 -3.04
CA ASN A 103 -31.17 0.23 -2.10
C ASN A 103 -29.76 0.19 -2.74
N LEU A 104 -29.66 -0.06 -4.04
CA LEU A 104 -28.40 -0.01 -4.78
C LEU A 104 -28.01 1.42 -5.21
N ALA A 105 -28.92 2.38 -5.15
CA ALA A 105 -28.60 3.76 -5.43
C ALA A 105 -27.68 4.35 -4.36
N VAL A 106 -26.90 5.36 -4.74
CA VAL A 106 -26.09 6.13 -3.79
C VAL A 106 -27.00 6.99 -2.93
N HIS A 107 -26.92 6.83 -1.60
CA HIS A 107 -27.71 7.60 -0.65
C HIS A 107 -26.84 8.56 0.18
N PRO A 108 -27.35 9.77 0.48
CA PRO A 108 -26.70 10.66 1.44
C PRO A 108 -26.49 9.98 2.81
N GLY A 109 -25.30 10.14 3.39
CA GLY A 109 -24.97 9.56 4.70
C GLY A 109 -24.56 8.08 4.67
N GLN A 110 -24.48 7.47 3.50
CA GLN A 110 -23.84 6.17 3.31
C GLN A 110 -22.49 6.37 2.63
N GLN A 111 -21.50 5.54 2.97
CA GLN A 111 -20.25 5.47 2.23
C GLN A 111 -20.54 4.88 0.83
N PRO A 112 -20.36 5.64 -0.27
CA PRO A 112 -20.40 5.09 -1.62
C PRO A 112 -19.18 4.20 -1.89
N LEU A 113 -19.28 3.30 -2.86
CA LEU A 113 -18.14 2.45 -3.26
C LEU A 113 -17.04 3.28 -3.93
N GLU A 114 -17.43 4.38 -4.56
CA GLU A 114 -16.58 5.37 -5.21
C GLU A 114 -15.59 6.01 -4.23
N ASP A 115 -15.97 6.19 -2.96
CA ASP A 115 -15.06 6.72 -1.94
C ASP A 115 -13.92 5.75 -1.65
N ILE A 116 -14.21 4.43 -1.57
CA ILE A 116 -13.18 3.40 -1.41
C ILE A 116 -12.21 3.43 -2.59
N GLN A 117 -12.73 3.57 -3.81
CA GLN A 117 -11.91 3.66 -5.02
C GLN A 117 -11.04 4.93 -5.02
N SER A 118 -11.60 6.08 -4.62
CA SER A 118 -10.90 7.36 -4.53
C SER A 118 -9.77 7.32 -3.50
N ASP A 119 -10.00 6.73 -2.33
CA ASP A 119 -8.98 6.54 -1.30
C ASP A 119 -7.80 5.71 -1.84
N LEU A 120 -8.10 4.60 -2.51
CA LEU A 120 -7.09 3.70 -3.08
C LEU A 120 -6.33 4.36 -4.24
N ALA A 121 -7.02 5.14 -5.08
CA ALA A 121 -6.39 5.91 -6.14
C ALA A 121 -5.43 6.96 -5.56
N THR A 122 -5.83 7.66 -4.50
CA THR A 122 -4.98 8.63 -3.80
C THR A 122 -3.75 7.96 -3.19
N ALA A 123 -3.93 6.80 -2.56
CA ALA A 123 -2.82 5.98 -2.06
C ALA A 123 -1.87 5.58 -3.21
N GLN A 124 -2.40 5.13 -4.35
CA GLN A 124 -1.61 4.75 -5.52
C GLN A 124 -0.82 5.92 -6.12
N ILE A 125 -1.44 7.10 -6.24
CA ILE A 125 -0.77 8.33 -6.71
C ILE A 125 0.38 8.69 -5.76
N THR A 126 0.13 8.67 -4.45
CA THR A 126 1.16 8.96 -3.44
C THR A 126 2.35 8.01 -3.55
N MET A 127 2.10 6.71 -3.76
CA MET A 127 3.16 5.72 -3.99
C MET A 127 3.92 5.98 -5.30
N LYS A 128 3.21 6.35 -6.37
CA LYS A 128 3.82 6.68 -7.67
C LYS A 128 4.73 7.90 -7.56
N ASP A 129 4.31 8.93 -6.86
CA ASP A 129 5.09 10.15 -6.66
C ASP A 129 6.33 9.89 -5.80
N ALA A 130 6.21 9.09 -4.74
CA ALA A 130 7.35 8.65 -3.95
C ALA A 130 8.37 7.87 -4.80
N LYS A 131 7.90 6.93 -5.62
CA LYS A 131 8.74 6.19 -6.57
C LYS A 131 9.47 7.13 -7.53
N SER A 132 8.76 8.11 -8.09
CA SER A 132 9.35 9.09 -9.02
C SER A 132 10.50 9.88 -8.38
N ARG A 133 10.28 10.39 -7.16
CA ARG A 133 11.32 11.11 -6.39
C ARG A 133 12.53 10.23 -6.07
N GLN A 134 12.31 8.97 -5.72
CA GLN A 134 13.39 8.02 -5.44
C GLN A 134 14.20 7.70 -6.70
N THR A 135 13.55 7.48 -7.85
CA THR A 135 14.25 7.29 -9.13
C THR A 135 15.06 8.52 -9.52
N GLN A 136 14.54 9.72 -9.31
CA GLN A 136 15.29 10.96 -9.54
C GLN A 136 16.51 11.07 -8.61
N SER A 137 16.33 10.79 -7.32
CA SER A 137 17.41 10.83 -6.34
C SER A 137 18.48 9.79 -6.66
N GLN A 138 18.08 8.59 -7.09
CA GLN A 138 18.99 7.55 -7.56
C GLN A 138 19.81 8.02 -8.76
N GLY A 139 19.16 8.65 -9.76
CA GLY A 139 19.86 9.19 -10.93
C GLY A 139 20.86 10.29 -10.57
N MET A 140 20.51 11.18 -9.64
CA MET A 140 21.41 12.22 -9.13
C MET A 140 22.59 11.63 -8.36
N LEU A 141 22.34 10.66 -7.48
CA LEU A 141 23.40 9.97 -6.73
C LEU A 141 24.33 9.19 -7.67
N GLN A 142 23.77 8.55 -8.70
CA GLN A 142 24.58 7.86 -9.72
C GLN A 142 25.45 8.85 -10.49
N ALA A 143 24.92 10.01 -10.89
CA ALA A 143 25.72 11.04 -11.55
C ALA A 143 26.87 11.56 -10.69
N ILE A 144 26.65 11.71 -9.37
CA ILE A 144 27.71 12.08 -8.41
C ILE A 144 28.76 10.97 -8.29
N ILE A 145 28.34 9.71 -8.26
CA ILE A 145 29.25 8.56 -8.23
C ILE A 145 30.05 8.52 -9.54
N ASP A 146 29.40 8.63 -10.69
CA ASP A 146 30.05 8.62 -12.00
C ASP A 146 31.07 9.76 -12.13
N ASP A 147 30.76 10.96 -11.63
CA ASP A 147 31.69 12.10 -11.58
C ASP A 147 32.89 11.83 -10.65
N ALA A 148 32.64 11.28 -9.47
CA ALA A 148 33.69 10.95 -8.49
C ALA A 148 34.58 9.77 -8.95
N GLU A 149 34.02 8.77 -9.62
CA GLU A 149 34.73 7.61 -10.18
C GLU A 149 35.42 7.96 -11.51
N SER A 150 34.91 8.96 -12.23
CA SER A 150 35.55 9.58 -13.40
C SER A 150 36.74 10.47 -12.99
N VAL A 151 37.62 9.98 -12.12
CA VAL A 151 38.93 10.58 -11.94
C VAL A 151 39.62 10.55 -13.31
N SER A 152 39.79 11.74 -13.89
CA SER A 152 40.40 11.93 -15.20
C SER A 152 41.74 11.19 -15.25
N ARG A 153 41.87 10.24 -16.18
CA ARG A 153 43.14 9.53 -16.42
C ARG A 153 44.28 10.52 -16.68
N ASP A 154 43.99 11.70 -17.22
CA ASP A 154 44.97 12.77 -17.42
C ASP A 154 45.39 13.42 -16.09
N GLN A 155 44.46 13.55 -15.13
CA GLN A 155 44.76 14.03 -13.79
C GLN A 155 45.56 13.00 -12.99
N VAL A 156 45.27 11.71 -13.15
CA VAL A 156 46.08 10.62 -12.58
C VAL A 156 47.46 10.56 -13.24
N ALA A 157 47.54 10.66 -14.58
CA ALA A 157 48.79 10.64 -15.32
C ALA A 157 49.69 11.83 -14.98
N SER A 158 49.13 13.03 -14.83
CA SER A 158 49.89 14.22 -14.40
C SER A 158 50.39 14.12 -12.96
N GLN A 159 49.58 13.59 -12.04
CA GLN A 159 50.02 13.33 -10.66
C GLN A 159 51.11 12.26 -10.60
N ILE A 160 51.00 11.19 -11.40
CA ILE A 160 52.05 10.16 -11.50
C ILE A 160 53.33 10.73 -12.10
N LEU A 161 53.23 11.56 -13.14
CA LEU A 161 54.38 12.20 -13.78
C LEU A 161 55.08 13.17 -12.82
N ALA A 162 54.31 13.97 -12.07
CA ALA A 162 54.84 14.83 -11.02
C ALA A 162 55.57 14.02 -9.95
N LEU A 163 54.96 12.93 -9.46
CA LEU A 163 55.58 12.04 -8.49
C LEU A 163 56.86 11.37 -9.01
N GLN A 164 56.90 10.93 -10.27
CA GLN A 164 58.12 10.40 -10.90
C GLN A 164 59.23 11.46 -10.96
N THR A 165 58.88 12.71 -11.28
CA THR A 165 59.83 13.82 -11.34
C THR A 165 60.41 14.11 -9.96
N ASP A 166 59.57 14.15 -8.92
CA ASP A 166 60.00 14.38 -7.54
C ASP A 166 60.89 13.25 -7.01
N LEU A 167 60.56 12.00 -7.35
CA LEU A 167 61.38 10.85 -6.99
C LEU A 167 62.74 10.90 -7.68
N GLN A 168 62.79 11.19 -8.99
CA GLN A 168 64.06 11.34 -9.72
C GLN A 168 64.93 12.46 -9.13
N ALA A 169 64.33 13.61 -8.82
CA ALA A 169 65.03 14.71 -8.17
C ALA A 169 65.57 14.33 -6.78
N SER A 170 64.77 13.60 -5.99
CA SER A 170 65.18 13.10 -4.67
C SER A 170 66.33 12.08 -4.77
N TYR A 171 66.31 11.20 -5.77
CA TYR A 171 67.40 10.25 -6.00
C TYR A 171 68.68 10.94 -6.46
N GLN A 172 68.60 11.92 -7.36
CA GLN A 172 69.75 12.72 -7.78
C GLN A 172 70.35 13.50 -6.59
N THR A 173 69.49 14.10 -5.77
CA THR A 173 69.91 14.84 -4.57
C THR A 173 70.56 13.92 -3.54
N THR A 174 69.99 12.74 -3.31
CA THR A 174 70.55 11.74 -2.39
C THR A 174 71.87 11.17 -2.91
N ALA A 175 72.00 10.93 -4.21
CA ALA A 175 73.24 10.49 -4.83
C ALA A 175 74.33 11.57 -4.71
N MET A 176 74.01 12.83 -4.97
CA MET A 176 74.94 13.96 -4.77
C MET A 176 75.36 14.11 -3.30
N LEU A 177 74.43 13.99 -2.35
CA LEU A 177 74.72 14.02 -0.92
C LEU A 177 75.60 12.83 -0.49
N SER A 178 75.31 11.62 -0.97
CA SER A 178 76.11 10.42 -0.71
C SER A 178 77.53 10.58 -1.25
N GLN A 179 77.69 11.10 -2.47
CA GLN A 179 78.99 11.29 -3.12
C GLN A 179 79.81 12.40 -2.45
N LEU A 180 79.17 13.49 -1.99
CA LEU A 180 79.77 14.51 -1.13
C LEU A 180 80.21 13.95 0.23
N SER A 181 79.44 13.02 0.82
CA SER A 181 79.82 12.37 2.08
C SER A 181 81.00 11.41 1.92
N LEU A 182 81.04 10.66 0.82
CA LEU A 182 82.08 9.67 0.54
C LEU A 182 83.42 10.33 0.19
N THR A 183 83.39 11.44 -0.57
CA THR A 183 84.59 12.23 -0.87
C THR A 183 85.15 12.92 0.37
N ARG A 184 84.30 13.36 1.31
CA ARG A 184 84.72 13.83 2.64
C ARG A 184 85.27 12.74 3.56
N TYR A 185 84.92 11.47 3.32
CA TYR A 185 85.40 10.34 4.10
C TYR A 185 86.76 9.79 3.60
N LEU A 186 87.08 10.01 2.32
CA LEU A 186 88.30 9.53 1.66
C LEU A 186 89.37 10.63 1.47
N SER A 187 89.15 11.83 2.00
CA SER A 187 90.15 12.91 2.09
C SER A 187 90.49 13.21 3.55
#